data_AF-G7MG94-F1
#
_entry.id   AF-G7MG94-F1
#
_cell.length_a   1.000
_cell.length_b   1.000
_cell.length_c   1.000
_cell.angle_alpha   90.00
_cell.angle_beta   90.00
_cell.angle_gamma   90.00
#
_symmetry.space_group_name_H-M   'P 1'
#
loop_
_entity.id
_entity.type
_entity.pdbx_description
1 polymer ?
#
loop_
_entity_poly.entity_id
_entity_poly.type
_entity_poly.pdbx_seq_one_letter_code
_entity_poly.pdbx_strand_id
1 'polypeptide(L)'
;MWSDVSPFSFREVAPEQPSDLRIGFYPINHTDCLVSALHHCFDGPTGELAHAFFPPHGGIHFDDSEYWVLGPTRYSWKKVCASWARRGFCDARRRLMKRLCPSSCDFCYEFPFPTVATTPPPPRTKTRLVPEGRNVTFRCGHKILHKKGKVYWYKDQEPLEFSYPGYLALGEAHLSIIANAVNEGTYTCVVRRQQRVLTTYSWRVRVRG
;
A
#
# COMPACT_ATOMS: atom_id res chain seq x y z
N MET A 1 2.58 6.88 18.30
CA MET A 1 3.24 7.73 17.28
C MET A 1 3.91 6.79 16.28
N TRP A 2 4.06 7.14 14.98
CA TRP A 2 4.66 6.22 13.99
C TRP A 2 6.10 5.79 14.35
N SER A 3 6.82 6.63 15.10
CA SER A 3 8.09 6.32 15.74
C SER A 3 8.05 5.12 16.70
N ASP A 4 6.90 4.83 17.30
CA ASP A 4 6.79 3.81 18.35
C ASP A 4 6.62 2.40 17.76
N VAL A 5 6.26 2.32 16.48
CA VAL A 5 5.91 1.08 15.76
C VAL A 5 6.71 0.91 14.47
N SER A 6 7.76 1.70 14.27
CA SER A 6 8.67 1.59 13.12
C SER A 6 10.12 1.76 13.56
N PRO A 7 11.10 1.20 12.81
CA PRO A 7 12.52 1.40 13.10
C PRO A 7 13.04 2.79 12.69
N PHE A 8 12.17 3.68 12.20
CA PHE A 8 12.55 4.99 11.67
C PHE A 8 12.62 6.05 12.77
N SER A 9 13.64 6.90 12.70
CA SER A 9 13.73 8.13 13.49
C SER A 9 13.16 9.30 12.71
N PHE A 10 12.17 9.99 13.28
CA PHE A 10 11.55 11.15 12.65
C PHE A 10 12.10 12.44 13.27
N ARG A 11 12.53 13.37 12.43
CA ARG A 11 12.92 14.72 12.83
C ARG A 11 12.35 15.70 11.82
N GLU A 12 11.65 16.71 12.31
CA GLU A 12 11.20 17.83 11.49
C GLU A 12 12.42 18.65 11.04
N VAL A 13 12.48 18.98 9.76
CA VAL A 13 13.54 19.82 9.17
C VAL A 13 12.91 21.06 8.54
N ALA A 14 13.68 22.14 8.45
CA ALA A 14 13.22 23.37 7.82
C ALA A 14 12.85 23.11 6.34
N PRO A 15 11.84 23.80 5.77
CA PRO A 15 11.33 23.55 4.41
C PRO A 15 12.39 23.58 3.29
N GLU A 16 13.49 24.29 3.52
CA GLU A 16 14.59 24.56 2.60
C GLU A 16 15.68 23.49 2.68
N GLN A 17 15.62 22.63 3.70
CA GLN A 17 16.56 21.53 3.89
C GLN A 17 16.06 20.27 3.15
N PRO A 18 17.00 19.44 2.65
CA PRO A 18 16.63 18.14 2.11
C PRO A 18 15.98 17.28 3.21
N SER A 19 14.87 16.62 2.87
CA SER A 19 14.15 15.70 3.75
C SER A 19 13.94 14.35 3.05
N ASP A 20 14.07 13.27 3.81
CA ASP A 20 13.83 11.90 3.33
C ASP A 20 12.34 11.62 3.11
N LEU A 21 11.49 12.34 3.83
CA LEU A 21 10.04 12.28 3.74
C LEU A 21 9.46 13.70 3.71
N ARG A 22 8.55 13.95 2.78
CA ARG A 22 7.76 15.19 2.74
C ARG A 22 6.31 14.86 3.01
N ILE A 23 5.77 15.52 4.03
CA ILE A 23 4.37 15.41 4.43
C ILE A 23 3.72 16.76 4.17
N GLY A 24 2.67 16.78 3.36
CA GLY A 24 1.88 17.98 3.09
C GLY A 24 0.40 17.75 3.31
N PHE A 25 -0.31 18.80 3.72
CA PHE A 25 -1.77 18.83 3.76
C PHE A 25 -2.23 19.71 2.61
N TYR A 26 -3.04 19.19 1.70
CA TYR A 26 -3.50 19.93 0.53
C TYR A 26 -5.02 19.85 0.38
N PRO A 27 -5.72 20.96 0.08
CA PRO A 27 -7.14 20.96 -0.22
C PRO A 27 -7.41 20.52 -1.67
N ILE A 28 -8.63 20.02 -1.94
CA ILE A 28 -9.27 19.65 -3.22
C ILE A 28 -8.60 20.30 -4.46
N ASN A 29 -7.58 19.67 -5.05
CA ASN A 29 -6.92 20.26 -6.21
C ASN A 29 -6.33 19.26 -7.22
N HIS A 30 -6.83 18.03 -7.25
CA HIS A 30 -6.52 17.15 -8.37
C HIS A 30 -7.53 17.38 -9.50
N THR A 31 -7.12 18.12 -10.53
CA THR A 31 -7.94 18.47 -11.71
C THR A 31 -8.17 17.28 -12.65
N ASP A 32 -7.44 16.18 -12.48
CA ASP A 32 -7.59 14.89 -13.17
C ASP A 32 -8.64 13.95 -12.54
N CYS A 33 -9.29 14.37 -11.45
CA CYS A 33 -10.32 13.61 -10.74
C CYS A 33 -11.48 13.15 -11.63
N LEU A 34 -11.79 13.90 -12.69
CA LEU A 34 -12.88 13.56 -13.61
C LEU A 34 -12.49 12.51 -14.66
N VAL A 35 -11.20 12.20 -14.81
CA VAL A 35 -10.66 11.35 -15.89
C VAL A 35 -9.83 10.16 -15.40
N SER A 36 -9.41 10.13 -14.13
CA SER A 36 -8.60 9.05 -13.59
C SER A 36 -9.39 8.17 -12.62
N ALA A 37 -9.79 6.97 -13.06
CA ALA A 37 -10.36 5.94 -12.19
C ALA A 37 -9.33 5.28 -11.25
N LEU A 38 -8.04 5.64 -11.37
CA LEU A 38 -6.91 5.09 -10.62
C LEU A 38 -6.25 6.10 -9.68
N HIS A 39 -6.69 7.36 -9.67
CA HIS A 39 -6.13 8.41 -8.82
C HIS A 39 -7.17 8.88 -7.82
N HIS A 40 -6.93 8.59 -6.55
CA HIS A 40 -7.88 8.85 -5.48
C HIS A 40 -7.83 10.34 -5.11
N CYS A 41 -8.98 11.01 -5.25
CA CYS A 41 -9.15 12.43 -5.04
C CYS A 41 -9.16 12.80 -3.55
N PHE A 42 -8.72 14.02 -3.26
CA PHE A 42 -8.95 14.68 -1.97
C PHE A 42 -10.31 15.35 -2.01
N ASP A 43 -11.31 14.66 -1.47
CA ASP A 43 -12.73 14.93 -1.55
C ASP A 43 -13.39 15.18 -0.19
N GLY A 44 -12.64 15.06 0.91
CA GLY A 44 -13.07 15.32 2.27
C GLY A 44 -13.99 14.24 2.89
N PRO A 45 -14.60 14.53 4.06
CA PRO A 45 -14.76 13.71 5.29
C PRO A 45 -15.06 12.19 5.29
N THR A 46 -15.06 11.50 4.16
CA THR A 46 -15.36 10.06 4.01
C THR A 46 -14.73 9.43 2.76
N GLY A 47 -13.84 10.14 2.06
CA GLY A 47 -13.07 9.60 0.95
C GLY A 47 -11.62 9.30 1.32
N GLU A 48 -10.69 9.42 0.38
CA GLU A 48 -9.29 9.00 0.57
C GLU A 48 -8.54 9.97 1.48
N LEU A 49 -8.26 9.55 2.72
CA LEU A 49 -7.70 10.41 3.76
C LEU A 49 -6.27 10.90 3.46
N ALA A 50 -5.49 10.07 2.78
CA ALA A 50 -4.11 10.32 2.43
C ALA A 50 -3.65 9.31 1.37
N HIS A 51 -2.72 9.70 0.51
CA HIS A 51 -2.00 8.76 -0.34
C HIS A 51 -0.51 9.07 -0.40
N ALA A 52 0.28 8.08 -0.81
CA ALA A 52 1.74 8.17 -0.90
C ALA A 52 2.19 7.86 -2.32
N PHE A 53 3.13 8.65 -2.83
CA PHE A 53 3.78 8.36 -4.10
C PHE A 53 4.83 7.27 -3.94
N PHE A 54 4.96 6.40 -4.96
CA PHE A 54 6.06 5.45 -5.01
C PHE A 54 7.44 6.17 -5.02
N PRO A 55 8.52 5.51 -4.54
CA PRO A 55 9.88 6.01 -4.70
C PRO A 55 10.24 6.24 -6.18
N PRO A 56 11.10 7.22 -6.51
CA PRO A 56 11.86 8.08 -5.59
C PRO A 56 11.10 9.32 -5.12
N HIS A 57 9.86 9.53 -5.57
CA HIS A 57 9.11 10.74 -5.24
C HIS A 57 8.74 10.77 -3.75
N GLY A 58 8.23 9.65 -3.20
CA GLY A 58 8.10 9.40 -1.76
C GLY A 58 7.25 10.41 -0.97
N GLY A 59 6.64 11.39 -1.63
CA GLY A 59 5.76 12.36 -1.01
C GLY A 59 4.51 11.67 -0.47
N ILE A 60 4.13 12.05 0.75
CA ILE A 60 2.86 11.66 1.34
C ILE A 60 2.06 12.94 1.49
N HIS A 61 0.81 12.88 1.06
CA HIS A 61 -0.10 13.98 1.29
C HIS A 61 -1.37 13.55 1.99
N PHE A 62 -1.94 14.49 2.72
CA PHE A 62 -3.13 14.33 3.53
C PHE A 62 -4.18 15.30 3.02
N ASP A 63 -5.43 14.85 2.92
CA ASP A 63 -6.52 15.72 2.49
C ASP A 63 -6.81 16.75 3.59
N ASP A 64 -6.49 18.02 3.37
CA ASP A 64 -6.71 19.08 4.37
C ASP A 64 -8.21 19.40 4.58
N SER A 65 -9.08 18.87 3.71
CA SER A 65 -10.54 18.98 3.83
C SER A 65 -11.11 18.02 4.89
N GLU A 66 -10.27 17.12 5.43
CA GLU A 66 -10.58 16.21 6.53
C GLU A 66 -10.46 16.87 7.91
N TYR A 67 -11.12 16.28 8.91
CA TYR A 67 -11.01 16.75 10.29
C TYR A 67 -9.80 16.12 11.00
N TRP A 68 -8.65 16.81 10.96
CA TRP A 68 -7.44 16.41 11.68
C TRP A 68 -7.45 16.88 13.14
N VAL A 69 -7.12 15.99 14.09
CA VAL A 69 -7.09 16.33 15.52
C VAL A 69 -5.69 16.16 16.09
N LEU A 70 -5.06 17.27 16.50
CA LEU A 70 -3.80 17.27 17.24
C LEU A 70 -4.05 17.18 18.76
N GLY A 71 -3.62 16.09 19.38
CA GLY A 71 -3.57 15.94 20.85
C GLY A 71 -4.95 15.89 21.57
N PRO A 72 -4.94 15.82 22.92
CA PRO A 72 -6.17 15.83 23.72
C PRO A 72 -6.70 17.27 23.90
N THR A 73 -7.49 17.76 22.93
CA THR A 73 -8.21 19.05 23.02
C THR A 73 -9.34 19.05 24.08
N ARG A 74 -9.86 20.22 24.51
CA ARG A 74 -11.07 20.31 25.36
C ARG A 74 -12.34 19.81 24.65
N TYR A 75 -12.30 19.72 23.32
CA TYR A 75 -13.28 19.05 22.45
C TYR A 75 -12.79 17.67 21.98
N SER A 76 -11.85 17.07 22.71
CA SER A 76 -11.36 15.73 22.42
C SER A 76 -12.47 14.76 22.80
N TRP A 77 -13.10 14.19 21.77
CA TRP A 77 -14.05 13.09 21.94
C TRP A 77 -13.47 12.01 22.86
N LYS A 78 -12.14 11.80 22.91
CA LYS A 78 -11.48 10.88 23.89
C LYS A 78 -11.95 11.06 25.34
N LYS A 79 -12.22 12.28 25.82
CA LYS A 79 -12.67 12.52 27.21
C LYS A 79 -14.14 12.13 27.44
N VAL A 80 -14.97 12.23 26.40
CA VAL A 80 -16.42 12.02 26.49
C VAL A 80 -16.80 10.60 26.06
N CYS A 81 -16.10 10.03 25.09
CA CYS A 81 -16.36 8.72 24.52
C CYS A 81 -16.31 7.59 25.56
N ALA A 82 -15.34 7.62 26.49
CA ALA A 82 -15.26 6.62 27.56
C ALA A 82 -16.44 6.70 28.56
N SER A 83 -17.03 7.90 28.73
CA SER A 83 -18.23 8.09 29.56
C SER A 83 -19.49 7.64 28.81
N TRP A 84 -19.61 8.00 27.53
CA TRP A 84 -20.71 7.61 26.66
C TRP A 84 -20.76 6.09 26.43
N ALA A 85 -19.61 5.44 26.22
CA ALA A 85 -19.51 4.00 26.10
C ALA A 85 -20.01 3.28 27.36
N ARG A 86 -19.54 3.70 28.55
CA ARG A 86 -20.03 3.17 29.85
C ARG A 86 -21.53 3.38 30.09
N ARG A 87 -22.13 4.40 29.47
CA ARG A 87 -23.57 4.69 29.53
C ARG A 87 -24.39 3.98 28.45
N GLY A 88 -23.81 3.05 27.71
CA GLY A 88 -24.50 2.24 26.69
C GLY A 88 -24.77 2.97 25.37
N PHE A 89 -24.08 4.08 25.10
CA PHE A 89 -24.30 4.84 23.85
C PHE A 89 -23.79 4.10 22.62
N CYS A 90 -22.95 3.08 22.79
CA CYS A 90 -22.51 2.22 21.69
C CYS A 90 -23.71 1.55 20.99
N ASP A 91 -24.73 1.13 21.75
CA ASP A 91 -25.93 0.50 21.21
C ASP A 91 -27.01 1.54 20.92
N ALA A 92 -27.33 2.39 21.90
CA ALA A 92 -28.42 3.36 21.79
C ALA A 92 -28.16 4.49 20.78
N ARG A 93 -26.88 4.83 20.53
CA ARG A 93 -26.45 5.92 19.63
C ARG A 93 -25.31 5.47 18.72
N ARG A 94 -25.42 4.27 18.18
CA ARG A 94 -24.41 3.62 17.34
C ARG A 94 -23.85 4.50 16.21
N ARG A 95 -24.70 5.22 15.46
CA ARG A 95 -24.25 6.10 14.36
C ARG A 95 -23.36 7.25 14.86
N LEU A 96 -23.76 7.88 15.96
CA LEU A 96 -23.02 8.99 16.56
C LEU A 96 -21.68 8.49 17.12
N MET A 97 -21.69 7.37 17.82
CA MET A 97 -20.50 6.77 18.40
C MET A 97 -19.55 6.22 17.33
N LYS A 98 -20.04 5.71 16.18
CA LYS A 98 -19.20 5.35 15.03
C LYS A 98 -18.43 6.53 14.44
N ARG A 99 -19.06 7.70 14.37
CA ARG A 99 -18.45 8.90 13.78
C ARG A 99 -17.48 9.61 14.72
N LEU A 100 -17.82 9.70 16.00
CA LEU A 100 -17.10 10.54 16.96
C LEU A 100 -16.22 9.74 17.94
N CYS A 101 -16.60 8.50 18.21
CA CYS A 101 -16.04 7.66 19.26
C CYS A 101 -15.74 6.22 18.81
N PRO A 102 -15.19 5.98 17.60
CA PRO A 102 -15.10 4.64 17.07
C PRO A 102 -14.25 3.71 17.94
N SER A 103 -13.17 4.20 18.53
CA SER A 103 -12.28 3.41 19.38
C SER A 103 -12.85 3.06 20.76
N SER A 104 -13.80 3.83 21.29
CA SER A 104 -14.38 3.57 22.62
C SER A 104 -15.53 2.55 22.62
N CYS A 105 -16.10 2.31 21.44
CA CYS A 105 -17.17 1.33 21.23
C CYS A 105 -16.73 0.17 20.32
N ASP A 106 -15.42 0.04 20.10
CA ASP A 106 -14.82 -0.98 19.22
C ASP A 106 -15.42 -1.00 17.80
N PHE A 107 -15.74 0.20 17.28
CA PHE A 107 -16.18 0.40 15.91
C PHE A 107 -15.05 0.70 14.95
N CYS A 108 -13.83 0.91 15.46
CA CYS A 108 -12.64 0.83 14.63
C CYS A 108 -12.64 -0.57 14.04
N TYR A 109 -13.14 -0.71 12.81
CA TYR A 109 -13.02 -1.94 12.08
C TYR A 109 -11.52 -2.29 12.07
N GLU A 110 -11.17 -3.50 12.50
CA GLU A 110 -10.07 -4.20 11.86
C GLU A 110 -10.34 -4.07 10.37
N PHE A 111 -9.47 -3.34 9.69
CA PHE A 111 -9.57 -3.05 8.27
C PHE A 111 -9.85 -4.38 7.54
N PRO A 112 -11.06 -4.63 7.02
CA PRO A 112 -11.31 -5.85 6.29
C PRO A 112 -11.01 -5.49 4.84
N PHE A 113 -9.73 -5.29 4.53
CA PHE A 113 -9.28 -6.21 3.52
C PHE A 113 -9.24 -7.52 4.29
N PRO A 114 -10.16 -8.48 4.07
CA PRO A 114 -9.82 -9.84 4.47
C PRO A 114 -8.39 -9.99 3.97
N THR A 115 -7.44 -10.24 4.87
CA THR A 115 -6.11 -10.63 4.44
C THR A 115 -6.42 -11.86 3.62
N VAL A 116 -6.51 -11.69 2.29
CA VAL A 116 -7.03 -12.73 1.40
C VAL A 116 -6.14 -13.88 1.74
N ALA A 117 -6.72 -14.91 2.37
CA ALA A 117 -5.94 -15.98 2.97
C ALA A 117 -4.95 -16.39 1.91
N THR A 118 -3.66 -16.20 2.19
CA THR A 118 -2.62 -16.08 1.16
C THR A 118 -2.87 -17.17 0.14
N THR A 119 -3.31 -16.80 -1.06
CA THR A 119 -3.74 -17.80 -2.04
C THR A 119 -2.61 -18.81 -2.13
N PRO A 120 -2.87 -20.11 -1.87
CA PRO A 120 -1.81 -21.08 -1.73
C PRO A 120 -0.88 -20.92 -2.93
N PRO A 121 0.43 -20.75 -2.71
CA PRO A 121 1.36 -20.49 -3.79
C PRO A 121 1.16 -21.57 -4.84
N PRO A 122 1.07 -21.21 -6.14
CA PRO A 122 0.82 -22.20 -7.17
C PRO A 122 1.81 -23.36 -7.03
N PRO A 123 1.42 -24.61 -7.33
CA PRO A 123 2.16 -25.82 -6.94
C PRO A 123 3.60 -25.94 -7.48
N ARG A 124 4.07 -24.97 -8.28
CA ARG A 124 5.43 -24.84 -8.80
C ARG A 124 6.09 -23.50 -8.45
N THR A 125 5.81 -22.94 -7.28
CA THR A 125 6.51 -21.73 -6.81
C THR A 125 7.93 -22.07 -6.36
N LYS A 126 8.93 -21.45 -7.00
CA LYS A 126 10.34 -21.60 -6.59
C LYS A 126 10.69 -20.58 -5.51
N THR A 127 11.06 -21.05 -4.31
CA THR A 127 11.55 -20.18 -3.24
C THR A 127 13.01 -19.79 -3.49
N ARG A 128 13.33 -18.51 -3.31
CA ARG A 128 14.69 -17.95 -3.36
C ARG A 128 14.95 -17.16 -2.09
N LEU A 129 15.93 -17.61 -1.32
CA LEU A 129 16.49 -16.85 -0.21
C LEU A 129 17.62 -15.97 -0.76
N VAL A 130 17.52 -14.67 -0.55
CA VAL A 130 18.43 -13.70 -1.15
C VAL A 130 18.95 -12.73 -0.07
N PRO A 131 20.26 -12.45 0.00
CA PRO A 131 20.78 -11.41 0.90
C PRO A 131 20.20 -10.04 0.58
N GLU A 132 19.98 -9.22 1.60
CA GLU A 132 19.54 -7.84 1.43
C GLU A 132 20.47 -7.04 0.48
N GLY A 133 19.89 -6.17 -0.34
CA GLY A 133 20.60 -5.32 -1.33
C GLY A 133 20.99 -6.03 -2.64
N ARG A 134 20.85 -7.34 -2.75
CA ARG A 134 21.18 -8.08 -4.00
C ARG A 134 20.10 -7.89 -5.06
N ASN A 135 20.53 -7.68 -6.31
CA ASN A 135 19.65 -7.68 -7.48
C ASN A 135 19.24 -9.12 -7.85
N VAL A 136 17.94 -9.33 -8.05
CA VAL A 136 17.32 -10.61 -8.42
C VAL A 136 16.57 -10.44 -9.73
N THR A 137 16.98 -11.18 -10.75
CA THR A 137 16.28 -11.18 -12.05
C THR A 137 15.50 -12.47 -12.28
N PHE A 138 14.20 -12.33 -12.51
CA PHE A 138 13.30 -13.37 -12.99
C PHE A 138 13.21 -13.29 -14.51
N ARG A 139 13.20 -14.46 -15.15
CA ARG A 139 13.01 -14.58 -16.60
C ARG A 139 11.79 -15.44 -16.85
N CYS A 140 10.89 -14.93 -17.67
CA CYS A 140 9.65 -15.61 -18.02
C CYS A 140 9.55 -15.82 -19.53
N GLY A 141 8.88 -16.89 -19.96
CA GLY A 141 8.58 -17.07 -21.38
C GLY A 141 9.77 -17.43 -22.28
N HIS A 142 10.98 -17.63 -21.76
CA HIS A 142 12.17 -17.97 -22.58
C HIS A 142 11.91 -19.18 -23.50
N LYS A 143 11.21 -20.21 -23.02
CA LYS A 143 10.84 -21.41 -23.80
C LYS A 143 9.66 -21.21 -24.76
N ILE A 144 8.99 -20.07 -24.73
CA ILE A 144 7.72 -19.79 -25.43
C ILE A 144 7.78 -18.45 -26.20
N LEU A 145 8.96 -17.81 -26.25
CA LEU A 145 9.22 -16.54 -26.94
C LEU A 145 8.76 -16.58 -28.40
N HIS A 146 8.91 -17.73 -29.05
CA HIS A 146 8.47 -17.99 -30.42
C HIS A 146 6.94 -18.03 -30.61
N LYS A 147 6.13 -18.20 -29.56
CA LYS A 147 4.65 -18.30 -29.68
C LYS A 147 3.92 -16.96 -29.56
N LYS A 148 4.64 -15.81 -29.62
CA LYS A 148 4.09 -14.44 -29.58
C LYS A 148 3.07 -14.19 -28.45
N GLY A 149 3.32 -14.74 -27.25
CA GLY A 149 2.49 -14.48 -26.06
C GLY A 149 2.95 -13.22 -25.33
N LYS A 150 2.02 -12.39 -24.85
CA LYS A 150 2.33 -11.20 -24.03
C LYS A 150 2.54 -11.63 -22.58
N VAL A 151 3.56 -11.06 -21.95
CA VAL A 151 3.97 -11.35 -20.57
C VAL A 151 3.32 -10.35 -19.62
N TYR A 152 2.79 -10.85 -18.51
CA TYR A 152 2.21 -10.06 -17.43
C TYR A 152 2.88 -10.46 -16.12
N TRP A 153 3.28 -9.47 -15.32
CA TRP A 153 3.93 -9.66 -14.04
C TRP A 153 3.01 -9.25 -12.90
N TYR A 154 3.12 -9.97 -11.79
CA TYR A 154 2.34 -9.74 -10.58
C TYR A 154 3.24 -9.86 -9.35
N LYS A 155 3.03 -9.02 -8.33
CA LYS A 155 3.59 -9.19 -6.98
C LYS A 155 2.41 -9.42 -6.04
N ASP A 156 2.40 -10.53 -5.32
CA ASP A 156 1.37 -10.85 -4.33
C ASP A 156 -0.08 -10.77 -4.89
N GLN A 157 -0.24 -11.17 -6.17
CA GLN A 157 -1.48 -11.10 -6.97
C GLN A 157 -1.85 -9.72 -7.54
N GLU A 158 -1.09 -8.68 -7.24
CA GLU A 158 -1.30 -7.34 -7.81
C GLU A 158 -0.49 -7.16 -9.11
N PRO A 159 -1.07 -6.56 -10.16
CA PRO A 159 -0.37 -6.36 -11.42
C PRO A 159 0.78 -5.36 -11.27
N LEU A 160 1.93 -5.71 -11.86
CA LEU A 160 3.07 -4.82 -11.99
C LEU A 160 3.05 -4.20 -13.39
N GLU A 161 2.65 -2.93 -13.47
CA GLU A 161 2.53 -2.20 -14.74
C GLU A 161 3.72 -1.26 -15.01
N PHE A 162 4.40 -0.82 -13.96
CA PHE A 162 5.45 0.21 -14.04
C PHE A 162 6.80 -0.27 -13.50
N SER A 163 7.87 0.28 -14.08
CA SER A 163 9.23 0.11 -13.55
C SER A 163 9.57 1.28 -12.63
N TYR A 164 10.25 1.00 -11.54
CA TYR A 164 10.75 1.97 -10.57
C TYR A 164 12.28 1.93 -10.54
N PRO A 165 12.96 2.96 -11.07
CA PRO A 165 14.41 3.02 -11.12
C PRO A 165 15.05 2.74 -9.74
N GLY A 166 15.98 1.79 -9.70
CA GLY A 166 16.67 1.40 -8.46
C GLY A 166 15.90 0.45 -7.54
N TYR A 167 14.65 0.09 -7.84
CA TYR A 167 13.86 -0.82 -7.00
C TYR A 167 13.32 -2.02 -7.77
N LEU A 168 12.74 -1.77 -8.94
CA LEU A 168 12.05 -2.75 -9.77
C LEU A 168 12.14 -2.38 -11.25
N ALA A 169 12.57 -3.28 -12.11
CA ALA A 169 12.64 -3.07 -13.55
C ALA A 169 11.87 -4.16 -14.30
N LEU A 170 10.84 -3.76 -15.03
CA LEU A 170 10.07 -4.60 -15.95
C LEU A 170 10.67 -4.50 -17.36
N GLY A 171 11.02 -5.65 -17.91
CA GLY A 171 11.30 -5.82 -19.33
C GLY A 171 10.26 -6.71 -20.00
N GLU A 172 10.36 -6.89 -21.32
CA GLU A 172 9.39 -7.67 -22.11
C GLU A 172 9.23 -9.13 -21.63
N ALA A 173 10.29 -9.71 -21.06
CA ALA A 173 10.32 -11.10 -20.62
C ALA A 173 11.11 -11.31 -19.32
N HIS A 174 11.52 -10.23 -18.65
CA HIS A 174 12.28 -10.30 -17.41
C HIS A 174 11.80 -9.25 -16.41
N LEU A 175 11.96 -9.56 -15.12
CA LEU A 175 11.67 -8.67 -14.00
C LEU A 175 12.90 -8.68 -13.10
N SER A 176 13.46 -7.52 -12.80
CA SER A 176 14.57 -7.37 -11.86
C SER A 176 14.11 -6.59 -10.63
N ILE A 177 14.50 -7.03 -9.44
CA ILE A 177 14.19 -6.35 -8.17
C ILE A 177 15.44 -6.28 -7.30
N ILE A 178 15.51 -5.32 -6.39
CA ILE A 178 16.49 -5.34 -5.29
C ILE A 178 15.86 -6.02 -4.08
N ALA A 179 16.50 -7.07 -3.55
CA ALA A 179 16.04 -7.78 -2.36
C ALA A 179 16.10 -6.87 -1.12
N ASN A 180 14.95 -6.54 -0.54
CA ASN A 180 14.80 -5.77 0.70
C ASN A 180 13.46 -6.14 1.34
N ALA A 181 13.17 -5.63 2.53
CA ALA A 181 11.94 -5.94 3.26
C ALA A 181 10.65 -5.59 2.47
N VAL A 182 10.70 -4.56 1.61
CA VAL A 182 9.55 -4.11 0.79
C VAL A 182 9.29 -5.03 -0.40
N ASN A 183 10.36 -5.54 -1.02
CA ASN A 183 10.34 -6.39 -2.19
C ASN A 183 10.29 -7.89 -1.83
N GLU A 184 10.17 -8.22 -0.55
CA GLU A 184 9.80 -9.57 -0.14
C GLU A 184 8.36 -9.88 -0.60
N GLY A 185 8.13 -11.10 -1.10
CA GLY A 185 6.82 -11.48 -1.63
C GLY A 185 6.87 -12.58 -2.68
N THR A 186 5.71 -12.83 -3.30
CA THR A 186 5.51 -13.83 -4.34
C THR A 186 5.33 -13.16 -5.70
N TYR A 187 6.32 -13.33 -6.57
CA TYR A 187 6.30 -12.81 -7.93
C TYR A 187 5.76 -13.87 -8.88
N THR A 188 4.76 -13.49 -9.67
CA THR A 188 4.12 -14.39 -10.63
C THR A 188 4.21 -13.79 -12.03
N CYS A 189 4.63 -14.61 -12.98
CA CYS A 189 4.56 -14.30 -14.40
C CYS A 189 3.46 -15.12 -15.05
N VAL A 190 2.59 -14.46 -15.82
CA VAL A 190 1.57 -15.10 -16.63
C VAL A 190 1.80 -14.73 -18.09
N VAL A 191 1.99 -15.73 -18.96
CA VAL A 191 2.07 -15.51 -20.40
C VAL A 191 0.70 -15.77 -21.00
N ARG A 192 0.09 -14.75 -21.61
CA ARG A 192 -1.24 -14.85 -22.24
C ARG A 192 -1.15 -14.63 -23.74
N ARG A 193 -2.02 -15.31 -24.49
CA ARG A 193 -2.29 -15.03 -25.90
C ARG A 193 -3.80 -14.94 -26.05
N GLN A 194 -4.30 -13.76 -26.44
CA GLN A 194 -5.72 -13.43 -26.37
C GLN A 194 -6.26 -13.72 -24.96
N GLN A 195 -7.33 -14.50 -24.80
CA GLN A 195 -7.87 -14.88 -23.49
C GLN A 195 -7.28 -16.17 -22.91
N ARG A 196 -6.33 -16.83 -23.59
CA ARG A 196 -5.76 -18.10 -23.12
C ARG A 196 -4.45 -17.89 -22.38
N VAL A 197 -4.37 -18.41 -21.15
CA VAL A 197 -3.11 -18.52 -20.41
C VAL A 197 -2.29 -19.66 -21.01
N LEU A 198 -1.08 -19.35 -21.48
CA LEU A 198 -0.15 -20.32 -22.05
C LEU A 198 0.72 -20.98 -20.97
N THR A 199 1.21 -20.19 -20.03
CA THR A 199 2.01 -20.68 -18.90
C THR A 199 2.01 -19.68 -17.77
N THR A 200 2.23 -20.19 -16.56
CA THR A 200 2.37 -19.40 -15.33
C THR A 200 3.62 -19.87 -14.60
N TYR A 201 4.49 -18.94 -14.22
CA TYR A 201 5.66 -19.20 -13.39
C TYR A 201 5.55 -18.37 -12.12
N SER A 202 5.99 -18.92 -10.98
CA SER A 202 5.94 -18.23 -9.70
C SER A 202 7.24 -18.40 -8.93
N TRP A 203 7.66 -17.33 -8.27
CA TRP A 203 8.85 -17.27 -7.43
C TRP A 203 8.52 -16.61 -6.11
N ARG A 204 8.89 -17.24 -5.00
CA ARG A 204 8.79 -16.63 -3.67
C ARG A 204 10.15 -16.10 -3.26
N VAL A 205 10.26 -14.81 -3.05
CA VAL A 205 11.48 -14.15 -2.59
C VAL A 205 11.39 -14.01 -1.08
N ARG A 206 12.47 -14.38 -0.39
CA ARG A 206 12.66 -14.13 1.04
C ARG A 206 14.01 -13.47 1.24
N VAL A 207 14.05 -12.44 2.08
CA VAL A 207 15.29 -11.73 2.37
C VAL A 207 15.98 -12.41 3.55
N ARG A 208 17.30 -12.62 3.44
CA ARG A 208 18.14 -13.02 4.56
C ARG A 208 18.82 -11.77 5.11
N GLY A 209 18.48 -11.41 6.34
CA GLY A 209 19.22 -10.43 7.14
C GLY A 209 20.61 -10.93 7.50
#